data_AF-A0AAV8FI64-F1
#
_entry.id   AF-A0AAV8FI64-F1
#
_cell.length_a   1.000
_cell.length_b   1.000
_cell.length_c   1.000
_cell.angle_alpha   90.00
_cell.angle_beta   90.00
_cell.angle_gamma   90.00
#
_symmetry.space_group_name_H-M   'P 1'
#
loop_
_entity.id
_entity.type
_entity.pdbx_description
1 polymer ?
#
loop_
_entity_poly.entity_id
_entity_poly.type
_entity_poly.pdbx_seq_one_letter_code
_entity_poly.pdbx_strand_id
1 'polypeptide(L)'
;MVDSSPDDAVVFVGVSLLLGIASRHFLRGTRVPYTVALLILGVAMGSLEYGTSTGLGKLGAGIRLWANINPNLLLSVFLPALLFESSFLMEVHQIKKCMVQMVLLAGPGVLISTFALGAALKTLFPYNWDWKTSLLLGGLLSATDPVAVVALLKELGASKKLSTIIEGESLMNDGTAIVVYQLFYQMVLGKSFSAGDVIKFLSQVSLGAVAMGLAFGIASVLWLGFIFNDTVIEIALTVAVSYIAFFTAQDAAEVSGVLTVMTLGMFYAAFARTAFKGDGQQSLHHFWQVLS
;
A
#
# COMPACT_ATOMS: atom_id res chain seq x y z
N MET A 1 -19.79 -25.07 -20.54
CA MET A 1 -18.73 -24.27 -19.89
C MET A 1 -18.34 -23.24 -20.92
N VAL A 2 -18.66 -21.96 -20.71
CA VAL A 2 -18.26 -20.91 -21.64
C VAL A 2 -16.75 -20.77 -21.49
N ASP A 3 -15.99 -21.02 -22.56
CA ASP A 3 -14.56 -20.75 -22.58
C ASP A 3 -14.37 -19.26 -22.33
N SER A 4 -13.89 -18.94 -21.13
CA SER A 4 -13.56 -17.59 -20.71
C SER A 4 -12.41 -17.08 -21.56
N SER A 5 -12.68 -16.06 -22.35
CA SER A 5 -11.77 -15.50 -23.33
C SER A 5 -11.00 -14.32 -22.76
N PRO A 6 -9.79 -14.00 -23.25
CA PRO A 6 -9.05 -12.81 -22.81
C PRO A 6 -9.83 -11.51 -23.03
N ASP A 7 -10.72 -11.43 -24.02
CA ASP A 7 -11.59 -10.28 -24.22
C ASP A 7 -12.58 -10.07 -23.07
N ASP A 8 -13.08 -11.14 -22.44
CA ASP A 8 -14.00 -11.03 -21.31
C ASP A 8 -13.32 -10.35 -20.10
N ALA A 9 -12.03 -10.61 -19.88
CA ALA A 9 -11.25 -9.95 -18.83
C ALA A 9 -11.09 -8.45 -19.08
N VAL A 10 -10.83 -8.05 -20.34
CA VAL A 10 -10.65 -6.64 -20.72
C VAL A 10 -11.97 -5.88 -20.63
N VAL A 11 -13.07 -6.49 -21.10
CA VAL A 11 -14.41 -5.92 -20.97
C VAL A 11 -14.76 -5.69 -19.51
N PHE A 12 -14.43 -6.65 -18.63
CA PHE A 12 -14.66 -6.50 -17.20
C PHE A 12 -13.87 -5.33 -16.58
N VAL A 13 -12.64 -5.07 -17.01
CA VAL A 13 -11.89 -3.86 -16.59
C VAL A 13 -12.63 -2.60 -17.00
N GLY A 14 -13.07 -2.51 -18.26
CA GLY A 14 -13.84 -1.36 -18.75
C GLY A 14 -15.12 -1.12 -17.95
N VAL A 15 -15.88 -2.18 -17.66
CA VAL A 15 -17.08 -2.09 -16.82
C VAL A 15 -16.75 -1.68 -15.39
N SER A 16 -15.68 -2.23 -14.81
CA SER A 16 -15.24 -1.89 -13.45
C SER A 16 -14.83 -0.41 -13.34
N LEU A 17 -14.14 0.13 -14.35
CA LEU A 17 -13.81 1.56 -14.41
C LEU A 17 -15.07 2.43 -14.50
N LEU A 18 -16.04 2.06 -15.35
CA LEU A 18 -17.31 2.78 -15.46
C LEU A 18 -18.10 2.73 -14.15
N LEU A 19 -18.14 1.58 -13.47
CA LEU A 19 -18.76 1.44 -12.15
C LEU A 19 -18.05 2.30 -11.09
N GLY A 20 -16.71 2.39 -11.16
CA GLY A 20 -15.91 3.28 -10.32
C GLY A 20 -16.27 4.75 -10.52
N ILE A 21 -16.32 5.20 -11.77
CA ILE A 21 -16.70 6.57 -12.14
C ILE A 21 -18.14 6.87 -11.71
N ALA A 22 -19.08 5.98 -12.01
CA ALA A 22 -20.48 6.12 -11.63
C ALA A 22 -20.62 6.22 -10.11
N SER A 23 -19.98 5.31 -9.36
CA SER A 23 -20.00 5.32 -7.89
C SER A 23 -19.46 6.63 -7.34
N ARG A 24 -18.30 7.09 -7.83
CA ARG A 24 -17.70 8.36 -7.42
C ARG A 24 -18.58 9.57 -7.78
N HIS A 25 -19.27 9.53 -8.91
CA HIS A 25 -20.18 10.60 -9.35
C HIS A 25 -21.46 10.65 -8.52
N PHE A 26 -22.13 9.52 -8.30
CA PHE A 26 -23.39 9.44 -7.56
C PHE A 26 -23.22 9.63 -6.05
N LEU A 27 -22.09 9.17 -5.49
CA LEU A 27 -21.80 9.34 -4.07
C LEU A 27 -21.23 10.72 -3.75
N ARG A 28 -20.98 11.56 -4.76
CA ARG A 28 -20.49 12.92 -4.58
C ARG A 28 -21.53 13.74 -3.80
N GLY A 29 -21.20 14.10 -2.55
CA GLY A 29 -22.07 14.83 -1.63
C GLY A 29 -22.85 13.96 -0.64
N THR A 30 -22.67 12.63 -0.67
CA THR A 30 -23.17 11.72 0.37
C THR A 30 -22.11 11.49 1.46
N ARG A 31 -22.53 11.04 2.65
CA ARG A 31 -21.61 10.73 3.77
C ARG A 31 -20.92 9.37 3.64
N VAL A 32 -21.19 8.60 2.59
CA VAL A 32 -20.70 7.22 2.44
C VAL A 32 -19.34 7.25 1.75
N PRO A 33 -18.28 6.67 2.36
CA PRO A 33 -16.98 6.55 1.69
C PRO A 33 -17.11 5.71 0.41
N TYR A 34 -16.56 6.21 -0.70
CA TYR A 34 -16.67 5.54 -1.99
C TYR A 34 -16.04 4.13 -1.99
N THR A 35 -14.98 3.91 -1.18
CA THR A 35 -14.32 2.61 -1.02
C THR A 35 -15.25 1.54 -0.47
N VAL A 36 -16.10 1.90 0.49
CA VAL A 36 -17.12 1.00 1.06
C VAL A 36 -18.17 0.65 0.02
N ALA A 37 -18.61 1.63 -0.78
CA ALA A 37 -19.57 1.37 -1.84
C ALA A 37 -19.00 0.45 -2.94
N LEU A 38 -17.74 0.63 -3.32
CA LEU A 38 -17.06 -0.27 -4.26
C LEU A 38 -16.93 -1.69 -3.71
N LEU A 39 -16.62 -1.84 -2.43
CA LEU A 39 -16.59 -3.15 -1.77
C LEU A 39 -17.95 -3.83 -1.83
N ILE A 40 -19.02 -3.12 -1.48
CA ILE A 40 -20.39 -3.64 -1.52
C ILE A 40 -20.78 -4.03 -2.94
N LEU A 41 -20.48 -3.20 -3.95
CA LEU A 41 -20.73 -3.50 -5.35
C LEU A 41 -19.94 -4.75 -5.81
N GLY A 42 -18.67 -4.86 -5.45
CA GLY A 42 -17.85 -6.03 -5.76
C GLY A 42 -18.38 -7.31 -5.13
N VAL A 43 -18.76 -7.26 -3.85
CA VAL A 43 -19.37 -8.41 -3.14
C VAL A 43 -20.72 -8.77 -3.77
N ALA A 44 -21.55 -7.79 -4.12
CA ALA A 44 -22.84 -8.02 -4.76
C ALA A 44 -22.67 -8.68 -6.13
N MET A 45 -21.75 -8.18 -6.96
CA MET A 45 -21.44 -8.76 -8.28
C MET A 45 -20.87 -10.19 -8.16
N GLY A 46 -19.93 -10.41 -7.24
CA GLY A 46 -19.36 -11.74 -6.99
C GLY A 46 -20.40 -12.73 -6.47
N SER A 47 -21.28 -12.28 -5.58
CA SER A 47 -22.37 -13.10 -5.02
C SER A 47 -23.44 -13.42 -6.07
N LEU A 48 -23.78 -12.45 -6.93
CA LEU A 48 -24.73 -12.63 -8.02
C LEU A 48 -24.23 -13.66 -9.03
N GLU A 49 -22.93 -13.63 -9.37
CA GLU A 49 -22.34 -14.63 -10.27
C GLU A 49 -22.26 -16.03 -9.62
N TYR A 50 -21.98 -16.11 -8.31
CA TYR A 50 -21.96 -17.39 -7.59
C TYR A 50 -23.37 -18.00 -7.43
N GLY A 51 -24.39 -17.15 -7.24
CA GLY A 51 -25.78 -17.57 -7.01
C GLY A 51 -26.59 -17.85 -8.28
N THR A 52 -26.16 -17.37 -9.45
CA THR A 52 -26.94 -17.53 -10.70
C THR A 52 -26.44 -18.74 -11.51
N SER A 53 -27.27 -19.78 -11.62
CA SER A 53 -26.97 -20.98 -12.44
C SER A 53 -26.93 -20.70 -13.95
N THR A 54 -27.54 -19.61 -14.38
CA THR A 54 -27.47 -19.01 -15.71
C THR A 54 -26.45 -17.88 -15.67
N GLY A 55 -25.16 -18.21 -15.74
CA GLY A 55 -24.07 -17.22 -15.57
C GLY A 55 -24.26 -15.94 -16.38
N LEU A 56 -23.74 -14.81 -15.90
CA LEU A 56 -23.93 -13.45 -16.46
C LEU A 56 -23.29 -13.23 -17.86
N GLY A 57 -23.19 -14.27 -18.69
CA GLY A 57 -22.54 -14.23 -19.99
C GLY A 57 -21.08 -13.79 -19.89
N LYS A 58 -20.67 -12.86 -20.76
CA LYS A 58 -19.30 -12.31 -20.81
C LYS A 58 -18.88 -11.61 -19.52
N LEU A 59 -19.80 -10.92 -18.84
CA LEU A 59 -19.49 -10.24 -17.57
C LEU A 59 -19.22 -11.25 -16.44
N GLY A 60 -20.01 -12.32 -16.37
CA GLY A 60 -19.78 -13.42 -15.42
C GLY A 60 -18.46 -14.15 -15.67
N ALA A 61 -18.10 -14.36 -16.93
CA ALA A 61 -16.80 -14.91 -17.31
C ALA A 61 -15.63 -13.99 -16.90
N GLY A 62 -15.78 -12.68 -17.11
CA GLY A 62 -14.81 -11.67 -16.65
C GLY A 62 -14.64 -11.64 -15.13
N ILE A 63 -15.76 -11.66 -14.37
CA ILE A 63 -15.73 -11.72 -12.90
C ILE A 63 -14.97 -12.97 -12.43
N ARG A 64 -15.25 -14.14 -13.01
CA ARG A 64 -14.55 -15.38 -12.66
C ARG A 64 -13.07 -15.35 -13.00
N LEU A 65 -12.69 -14.78 -14.14
CA LEU A 65 -11.29 -14.64 -14.53
C LEU A 65 -10.55 -13.78 -13.50
N TRP A 66 -11.09 -12.61 -13.18
CA TRP A 66 -10.51 -11.69 -12.20
C TRP A 66 -10.48 -12.26 -10.77
N ALA A 67 -11.53 -12.97 -10.35
CA ALA A 67 -11.59 -13.62 -9.04
C ALA A 67 -10.57 -14.75 -8.88
N ASN A 68 -10.16 -15.39 -9.99
CA ASN A 68 -9.13 -16.44 -9.99
C ASN A 68 -7.70 -15.90 -10.14
N ILE A 69 -7.52 -14.58 -10.34
CA ILE A 69 -6.19 -13.98 -10.35
C ILE A 69 -5.57 -14.14 -8.97
N ASN A 70 -4.29 -14.53 -8.94
CA ASN A 70 -3.55 -14.65 -7.69
C ASN A 70 -3.56 -13.30 -6.94
N PRO A 71 -4.08 -13.22 -5.71
CA PRO A 71 -4.11 -11.98 -4.93
C PRO A 71 -2.73 -11.37 -4.72
N ASN A 72 -1.70 -12.20 -4.58
CA ASN A 72 -0.32 -11.72 -4.44
C ASN A 72 0.16 -11.03 -5.71
N LEU A 73 -0.25 -11.50 -6.90
CA LEU A 73 0.11 -10.83 -8.15
C LEU A 73 -0.55 -9.45 -8.23
N LEU A 74 -1.82 -9.34 -7.88
CA LEU A 74 -2.52 -8.05 -7.82
C LEU A 74 -1.81 -7.09 -6.86
N LEU A 75 -1.51 -7.55 -5.64
CA LEU A 75 -0.77 -6.75 -4.66
C LEU A 75 0.62 -6.36 -5.18
N SER A 76 1.40 -7.29 -5.71
CA SER A 76 2.74 -7.01 -6.24
C SER A 76 2.74 -6.03 -7.43
N VAL A 77 1.66 -5.97 -8.21
CA VAL A 77 1.52 -5.02 -9.31
C VAL A 77 1.09 -3.64 -8.82
N PHE A 78 0.11 -3.53 -7.92
CA PHE A 78 -0.42 -2.21 -7.53
C PHE A 78 0.30 -1.58 -6.34
N LEU A 79 0.81 -2.39 -5.40
CA LEU A 79 1.37 -1.91 -4.13
C LEU A 79 2.59 -0.99 -4.32
N PRO A 80 3.60 -1.29 -5.17
CA PRO A 80 4.74 -0.40 -5.34
C PRO A 80 4.34 0.99 -5.85
N ALA A 81 3.37 1.03 -6.77
CA ALA A 81 2.87 2.28 -7.34
C ALA A 81 2.13 3.12 -6.29
N LEU A 82 1.19 2.50 -5.55
CA LEU A 82 0.41 3.19 -4.52
C LEU A 82 1.29 3.72 -3.39
N LEU A 83 2.24 2.90 -2.91
CA LEU A 83 3.16 3.31 -1.84
C LEU A 83 4.08 4.46 -2.27
N PHE A 84 4.58 4.41 -3.49
CA PHE A 84 5.43 5.47 -4.03
C PHE A 84 4.65 6.77 -4.16
N GLU A 85 3.45 6.72 -4.75
CA GLU A 85 2.55 7.87 -4.87
C GLU A 85 2.31 8.51 -3.51
N SER A 86 1.83 7.73 -2.55
CA SER A 86 1.41 8.27 -1.26
C SER A 86 2.59 8.88 -0.51
N SER A 87 3.79 8.31 -0.64
CA SER A 87 5.02 8.84 -0.05
C SER A 87 5.57 10.07 -0.78
N PHE A 88 5.43 10.11 -2.12
CA PHE A 88 5.87 11.21 -2.98
C PHE A 88 5.01 12.47 -2.79
N LEU A 89 3.72 12.29 -2.52
CA LEU A 89 2.75 13.38 -2.32
C LEU A 89 2.91 14.12 -0.97
N MET A 90 3.66 13.55 -0.03
CA MET A 90 3.82 14.13 1.30
C MET A 90 4.63 15.44 1.30
N GLU A 91 4.21 16.41 2.12
CA GLU A 91 4.96 17.65 2.30
C GLU A 91 6.21 17.44 3.19
N VAL A 92 7.39 17.55 2.59
CA VAL A 92 8.72 17.37 3.23
C VAL A 92 8.90 18.15 4.53
N HIS A 93 8.43 19.40 4.56
CA HIS A 93 8.54 20.26 5.74
C HIS A 93 7.73 19.70 6.91
N GLN A 94 6.58 19.10 6.62
CA GLN A 94 5.75 18.44 7.63
C GLN A 94 6.35 17.10 8.03
N ILE A 95 6.88 16.31 7.09
CA ILE A 95 7.62 15.07 7.37
C ILE A 95 8.72 15.35 8.38
N LYS A 96 9.60 16.33 8.13
CA LYS A 96 10.71 16.66 9.06
C LYS A 96 10.23 17.05 10.44
N LYS A 97 9.12 17.78 10.56
CA LYS A 97 8.55 18.20 11.85
C LYS A 97 7.88 17.06 12.61
N CYS A 98 7.35 16.07 11.90
CA CYS A 98 6.51 15.02 12.47
C CYS A 98 7.17 13.63 12.45
N MET A 99 8.38 13.49 11.92
CA MET A 99 9.10 12.22 11.76
C MET A 99 9.17 11.42 13.06
N VAL A 100 9.50 12.08 14.18
CA VAL A 100 9.60 11.43 15.49
C VAL A 100 8.24 10.84 15.90
N GLN A 101 7.16 11.57 15.67
CA GLN A 101 5.81 11.11 15.99
C GLN A 101 5.40 9.93 15.08
N MET A 102 5.70 10.02 13.78
CA MET A 102 5.43 8.94 12.82
C MET A 102 6.17 7.66 13.22
N VAL A 103 7.46 7.74 13.53
CA VAL A 103 8.27 6.58 13.96
C VAL A 103 7.78 6.01 15.30
N LEU A 104 7.34 6.86 16.24
CA LEU A 104 6.86 6.41 17.54
C LEU A 104 5.50 5.70 17.46
N LEU A 105 4.61 6.14 16.58
CA LEU A 105 3.34 5.43 16.32
C LEU A 105 3.58 4.17 15.49
N ALA A 106 4.37 4.25 14.43
CA ALA A 106 4.61 3.13 13.52
C ALA A 106 5.48 2.03 14.12
N GLY A 107 6.42 2.32 15.01
CA GLY A 107 7.22 1.29 15.69
C GLY A 107 6.50 0.76 16.93
N PRO A 108 6.66 1.40 18.10
CA PRO A 108 6.03 0.97 19.35
C PRO A 108 4.50 0.82 19.27
N GLY A 109 3.79 1.73 18.61
CA GLY A 109 2.32 1.67 18.52
C GLY A 109 1.82 0.43 17.78
N VAL A 110 2.50 0.02 16.71
CA VAL A 110 2.18 -1.18 15.94
C VAL A 110 2.48 -2.45 16.71
N LEU A 111 3.57 -2.47 17.47
CA LEU A 111 3.86 -3.58 18.37
C LEU A 111 2.78 -3.70 19.45
N ILE A 112 2.44 -2.60 20.12
CA ILE A 112 1.41 -2.58 21.17
C ILE A 112 0.06 -3.05 20.61
N SER A 113 -0.38 -2.53 19.45
CA SER A 113 -1.62 -2.95 18.82
C SER A 113 -1.59 -4.41 18.39
N THR A 114 -0.48 -4.90 17.84
CA THR A 114 -0.29 -6.32 17.49
C THR A 114 -0.44 -7.23 18.71
N PHE A 115 0.22 -6.89 19.83
CA PHE A 115 0.11 -7.67 21.07
C PHE A 115 -1.29 -7.59 21.68
N ALA A 116 -1.92 -6.41 21.69
CA ALA A 116 -3.26 -6.21 22.21
C ALA A 116 -4.29 -7.01 21.39
N LEU A 117 -4.25 -6.90 20.06
CA LEU A 117 -5.14 -7.65 19.16
C LEU A 117 -4.86 -9.16 19.24
N GLY A 118 -3.59 -9.58 19.25
CA GLY A 118 -3.24 -10.99 19.37
C GLY A 118 -3.70 -11.61 20.70
N ALA A 119 -3.57 -10.88 21.81
CA ALA A 119 -4.07 -11.32 23.10
C ALA A 119 -5.62 -11.38 23.12
N ALA A 120 -6.29 -10.38 22.56
CA ALA A 120 -7.74 -10.38 22.41
C ALA A 120 -8.22 -11.57 21.56
N LEU A 121 -7.56 -11.84 20.44
CA LEU A 121 -7.86 -12.97 19.56
C LEU A 121 -7.70 -14.31 20.28
N LYS A 122 -6.63 -14.48 21.05
CA LYS A 122 -6.33 -15.70 21.82
C LYS A 122 -7.35 -15.96 22.93
N THR A 123 -7.86 -14.91 23.56
CA THR A 123 -8.71 -15.00 24.76
C THR A 123 -10.21 -14.98 24.46
N LEU A 124 -10.64 -14.23 23.44
CA LEU A 124 -12.05 -14.06 23.11
C LEU A 124 -12.57 -15.14 22.16
N PHE A 125 -11.73 -15.67 21.27
CA PHE A 125 -12.18 -16.64 20.27
C PHE A 125 -11.86 -18.09 20.69
N PRO A 126 -12.83 -19.02 20.57
CA PRO A 126 -12.68 -20.41 21.00
C PRO A 126 -11.92 -21.29 19.98
N TYR A 127 -10.99 -20.72 19.21
CA TYR A 127 -10.30 -21.45 18.13
C TYR A 127 -9.03 -22.19 18.58
N ASN A 128 -8.64 -22.09 19.86
CA ASN A 128 -7.44 -22.73 20.43
C ASN A 128 -6.13 -22.44 19.66
N TRP A 129 -6.03 -21.28 18.99
CA TRP A 129 -4.85 -20.90 18.23
C TRP A 129 -3.62 -20.70 19.10
N ASP A 130 -2.43 -21.04 18.59
CA ASP A 130 -1.18 -20.73 19.28
C ASP A 130 -0.95 -19.21 19.34
N TRP A 131 -0.08 -18.77 20.26
CA TRP A 131 0.29 -17.36 20.38
C TRP A 131 0.87 -16.81 19.08
N LYS A 132 1.66 -17.62 18.37
CA LYS A 132 2.27 -17.24 17.09
C LYS A 132 1.21 -16.92 16.03
N THR A 133 0.18 -17.77 15.91
CA THR A 133 -0.93 -17.57 14.97
C THR A 133 -1.79 -16.36 15.36
N SER A 134 -2.03 -16.18 16.65
CA SER A 134 -2.82 -15.05 17.16
C SER A 134 -2.11 -13.71 16.94
N LEU A 135 -0.79 -13.67 17.18
CA LEU A 135 0.05 -12.49 16.94
C LEU A 135 0.31 -12.25 15.45
N LEU A 136 0.36 -13.30 14.63
CA LEU A 136 0.40 -13.18 13.17
C LEU A 136 -0.84 -12.42 12.66
N LEU A 137 -2.04 -12.83 13.10
CA LEU A 137 -3.27 -12.14 12.73
C LEU A 137 -3.34 -10.74 13.37
N GLY A 138 -2.87 -10.58 14.61
CA GLY A 138 -2.75 -9.27 15.26
C GLY A 138 -1.85 -8.30 14.49
N GLY A 139 -0.75 -8.77 13.91
CA GLY A 139 0.15 -7.98 13.08
C GLY A 139 -0.42 -7.65 11.70
N LEU A 140 -1.27 -8.54 11.16
CA LEU A 140 -2.02 -8.25 9.93
C LEU A 140 -3.09 -7.17 10.17
N LEU A 141 -3.73 -7.19 11.33
CA LEU A 141 -4.82 -6.27 11.69
C LEU A 141 -4.32 -4.95 12.33
N SER A 142 -3.03 -4.81 12.59
CA SER A 142 -2.46 -3.58 13.17
C SER A 142 -2.23 -2.48 12.13
N ALA A 143 -2.13 -2.84 10.84
CA ALA A 143 -2.14 -1.89 9.74
C ALA A 143 -3.48 -1.11 9.73
N THR A 144 -3.39 0.22 9.76
CA THR A 144 -4.53 1.13 9.79
C THR A 144 -4.59 1.90 8.49
N ASP A 145 -5.73 1.82 7.80
CA ASP A 145 -6.02 2.65 6.63
C ASP A 145 -6.88 3.85 7.05
N PRO A 146 -6.32 5.08 7.09
CA PRO A 146 -7.04 6.27 7.47
C PRO A 146 -7.67 6.96 6.26
N VAL A 147 -7.63 6.40 5.04
CA VAL A 147 -8.10 7.10 3.82
C VAL A 147 -9.50 7.69 4.00
N ALA A 148 -10.42 6.93 4.58
CA ALA A 148 -11.78 7.42 4.87
C ALA A 148 -11.80 8.56 5.91
N VAL A 149 -10.96 8.48 6.94
CA VAL A 149 -10.86 9.48 8.01
C VAL A 149 -10.18 10.75 7.50
N VAL A 150 -9.12 10.62 6.70
CA VAL A 150 -8.40 11.74 6.09
C VAL A 150 -9.30 12.51 5.13
N ALA A 151 -10.08 11.79 4.29
CA ALA A 151 -11.05 12.42 3.40
C ALA A 151 -12.07 13.26 4.18
N LEU A 152 -12.66 12.68 5.24
CA LEU A 152 -13.60 13.39 6.12
C LEU A 152 -12.95 14.60 6.80
N LEU A 153 -11.74 14.46 7.33
CA LEU A 153 -11.02 15.55 7.99
C LEU A 153 -10.71 16.69 7.02
N LYS A 154 -10.34 16.38 5.77
CA LYS A 154 -10.13 17.39 4.72
C LYS A 154 -11.43 18.14 4.40
N GLU A 155 -12.56 17.45 4.32
CA GLU A 155 -13.89 18.08 4.14
C GLU A 155 -14.27 18.99 5.32
N LEU A 156 -13.87 18.62 6.55
CA LEU A 156 -14.09 19.40 7.76
C LEU A 156 -13.08 20.56 7.96
N GLY A 157 -12.19 20.80 6.99
CA GLY A 157 -11.23 21.91 7.03
C GLY A 157 -9.98 21.64 7.88
N ALA A 158 -9.60 20.38 8.08
CA ALA A 158 -8.39 20.03 8.80
C ALA A 158 -7.13 20.67 8.16
N SER A 159 -6.19 21.07 9.01
CA SER A 159 -4.92 21.62 8.54
C SER A 159 -4.14 20.60 7.72
N LYS A 160 -3.41 21.07 6.69
CA LYS A 160 -2.49 20.22 5.90
C LYS A 160 -1.51 19.41 6.75
N LYS A 161 -1.10 20.00 7.88
CA LYS A 161 -0.24 19.34 8.87
C LYS A 161 -0.89 18.08 9.44
N LEU A 162 -2.16 18.13 9.81
CA LEU A 162 -2.88 16.98 10.36
C LEU A 162 -3.04 15.87 9.30
N SER A 163 -3.40 16.22 8.06
CA SER A 163 -3.47 15.25 6.97
C SER A 163 -2.11 14.58 6.71
N THR A 164 -1.02 15.34 6.68
CA THR A 164 0.32 14.77 6.45
C THR A 164 0.77 13.86 7.60
N ILE A 165 0.40 14.18 8.85
CA ILE A 165 0.69 13.33 10.01
C ILE A 165 -0.04 11.99 9.86
N ILE A 166 -1.33 12.02 9.56
CA ILE A 166 -2.16 10.81 9.47
C ILE A 166 -1.76 9.94 8.27
N GLU A 167 -1.53 10.55 7.10
CA GLU A 167 -1.04 9.85 5.90
C GLU A 167 0.34 9.21 6.16
N GLY A 168 1.27 9.95 6.77
CA GLY A 168 2.59 9.43 7.09
C GLY A 168 2.62 8.36 8.18
N GLU A 169 1.76 8.50 9.20
CA GLU A 169 1.58 7.48 10.22
C GLU A 169 1.10 6.17 9.61
N SER A 170 0.05 6.22 8.78
CA SER A 170 -0.49 5.03 8.11
C SER A 170 0.51 4.37 7.17
N LEU A 171 1.22 5.15 6.34
CA LEU A 171 2.25 4.61 5.46
C LEU A 171 3.37 3.89 6.24
N MET A 172 3.84 4.50 7.33
CA MET A 172 4.86 3.88 8.18
C MET A 172 4.30 2.68 8.96
N ASN A 173 3.05 2.74 9.39
CA ASN A 173 2.34 1.64 10.04
C ASN A 173 2.26 0.44 9.10
N ASP A 174 1.76 0.61 7.87
CA ASP A 174 1.69 -0.45 6.86
C ASP A 174 3.06 -1.11 6.63
N GLY A 175 4.11 -0.28 6.53
CA GLY A 175 5.49 -0.74 6.41
C GLY A 175 6.01 -1.50 7.62
N THR A 176 5.55 -1.18 8.83
CA THR A 176 5.98 -1.88 10.06
C THR A 176 5.12 -3.12 10.32
N ALA A 177 3.82 -3.06 10.05
CA ALA A 177 2.88 -4.16 10.15
C ALA A 177 3.31 -5.33 9.26
N ILE A 178 3.76 -5.08 8.02
CA ILE A 178 4.27 -6.15 7.15
C ILE A 178 5.56 -6.80 7.71
N VAL A 179 6.43 -6.02 8.37
CA VAL A 179 7.66 -6.55 9.01
C VAL A 179 7.29 -7.44 10.19
N VAL A 180 6.33 -7.01 11.01
CA VAL A 180 5.81 -7.77 12.15
C VAL A 180 5.08 -9.03 11.68
N TYR A 181 4.29 -8.94 10.62
CA TYR A 181 3.64 -10.07 9.97
C TYR A 181 4.68 -11.09 9.48
N GLN A 182 5.72 -10.66 8.76
CA GLN A 182 6.79 -11.54 8.28
C GLN A 182 7.50 -12.26 9.43
N LEU A 183 7.78 -11.57 10.54
CA LEU A 183 8.38 -12.16 11.73
C LEU A 183 7.53 -13.32 12.27
N PHE A 184 6.24 -13.07 12.53
CA PHE A 184 5.35 -14.10 13.06
C PHE A 184 5.04 -15.19 12.05
N TYR A 185 5.02 -14.88 10.75
CA TYR A 185 4.82 -15.85 9.69
C TYR A 185 5.96 -16.88 9.68
N GLN A 186 7.21 -16.40 9.78
CA GLN A 186 8.38 -17.26 9.91
C GLN A 186 8.33 -18.11 11.20
N MET A 187 7.83 -17.56 12.32
CA MET A 187 7.64 -18.31 13.56
C MET A 187 6.60 -19.44 13.44
N VAL A 188 5.51 -19.18 12.71
CA VAL A 188 4.46 -20.17 12.43
C VAL A 188 4.99 -21.28 11.52
N LEU A 189 5.87 -20.96 10.57
CA LEU A 189 6.56 -21.94 9.73
C LEU A 189 7.63 -22.77 10.48
N GLY A 190 7.82 -22.54 11.79
CA GLY A 190 8.68 -23.35 12.66
C GLY A 190 10.04 -22.73 12.97
N LYS A 191 10.36 -21.52 12.50
CA LYS A 191 11.58 -20.83 12.93
C LYS A 191 11.45 -20.36 14.38
N SER A 192 12.42 -20.68 15.22
CA SER A 192 12.51 -20.16 16.58
C SER A 192 13.34 -18.89 16.61
N PHE A 193 12.81 -17.82 17.21
CA PHE A 193 13.57 -16.61 17.48
C PHE A 193 13.67 -16.41 18.99
N SER A 194 14.86 -16.12 19.49
CA SER A 194 15.03 -15.56 20.83
C SER A 194 14.61 -14.09 20.85
N ALA A 195 14.46 -13.49 22.03
CA ALA A 195 14.18 -12.06 22.15
C ALA A 195 15.25 -11.18 21.47
N GLY A 196 16.52 -11.60 21.50
CA GLY A 196 17.60 -10.93 20.79
C GLY A 196 17.47 -11.06 19.26
N ASP A 197 17.07 -12.24 18.77
CA ASP A 197 16.88 -12.47 17.33
C ASP A 197 15.70 -11.67 16.78
N VAL A 198 14.63 -11.48 17.57
CA VAL A 198 13.50 -10.62 17.20
C VAL A 198 13.95 -9.17 17.01
N ILE A 199 14.69 -8.61 17.98
CA ILE A 199 15.17 -7.23 17.89
C ILE A 199 16.12 -7.08 16.70
N LYS A 200 17.01 -8.06 16.50
CA LYS A 200 17.93 -8.10 15.36
C LYS A 200 17.17 -8.16 14.03
N PHE A 201 16.17 -9.03 13.92
CA PHE A 201 15.34 -9.16 12.72
C PHE A 201 14.61 -7.85 12.41
N LEU A 202 13.88 -7.29 13.38
CA LEU A 202 13.15 -6.03 13.20
C LEU A 202 14.09 -4.89 12.79
N SER A 203 15.25 -4.79 13.44
CA SER A 203 16.25 -3.76 13.12
C SER A 203 16.86 -3.96 11.73
N GLN A 204 17.22 -5.18 11.37
CA GLN A 204 17.83 -5.50 10.09
C GLN A 204 16.87 -5.27 8.92
N VAL A 205 15.63 -5.74 9.04
CA VAL A 205 14.60 -5.59 8.00
C VAL A 205 14.21 -4.12 7.84
N SER A 206 14.05 -3.38 8.94
CA SER A 206 13.64 -1.97 8.89
C SER A 206 14.76 -1.05 8.42
N LEU A 207 15.95 -1.15 9.01
CA LEU A 207 17.11 -0.32 8.63
C LEU A 207 17.63 -0.69 7.25
N GLY A 208 17.60 -1.97 6.89
CA GLY A 208 17.96 -2.44 5.55
C GLY A 208 17.02 -1.88 4.49
N ALA A 209 15.72 -1.85 4.75
CA ALA A 209 14.74 -1.23 3.85
C ALA A 209 14.97 0.27 3.68
N VAL A 210 15.24 1.00 4.77
CA VAL A 210 15.57 2.43 4.71
C VAL A 210 16.86 2.68 3.92
N ALA A 211 17.91 1.89 4.19
CA ALA A 211 19.19 2.01 3.48
C ALA A 211 19.03 1.74 1.97
N MET A 212 18.28 0.70 1.60
CA MET A 212 17.98 0.37 0.20
C MET A 212 17.16 1.46 -0.48
N GLY A 213 16.13 1.99 0.19
CA GLY A 213 15.29 3.07 -0.36
C GLY A 213 16.09 4.34 -0.62
N LEU A 214 17.00 4.70 0.30
CA LEU A 214 17.94 5.81 0.12
C LEU A 214 18.94 5.54 -1.01
N ALA A 215 19.49 4.34 -1.09
CA ALA A 215 20.45 3.98 -2.15
C ALA A 215 19.82 4.10 -3.55
N PHE A 216 18.63 3.54 -3.74
CA PHE A 216 17.88 3.69 -4.99
C PHE A 216 17.44 5.14 -5.26
N GLY A 217 17.05 5.87 -4.21
CA GLY A 217 16.71 7.29 -4.32
C GLY A 217 17.89 8.13 -4.81
N ILE A 218 19.06 7.97 -4.19
CA ILE A 218 20.28 8.68 -4.59
C ILE A 218 20.69 8.30 -6.01
N ALA A 219 20.74 7.00 -6.33
CA ALA A 219 21.12 6.53 -7.66
C ALA A 219 20.20 7.07 -8.76
N SER A 220 18.90 7.09 -8.49
CA SER A 220 17.91 7.57 -9.46
C SER A 220 17.90 9.10 -9.60
N VAL A 221 18.10 9.88 -8.53
CA VAL A 221 18.29 11.34 -8.62
C VAL A 221 19.58 11.70 -9.36
N LEU A 222 20.66 10.93 -9.16
CA LEU A 222 21.89 11.11 -9.94
C LEU A 222 21.63 10.85 -11.42
N TRP A 223 20.87 9.80 -11.76
CA TRP A 223 20.48 9.52 -13.14
C TRP A 223 19.62 10.65 -13.73
N LEU A 224 18.63 11.14 -12.98
CA LEU A 224 17.82 12.29 -13.40
C LEU A 224 18.67 13.53 -13.70
N GLY A 225 19.76 13.74 -12.97
CA GLY A 225 20.72 14.81 -13.27
C GLY A 225 21.37 14.75 -14.65
N PHE A 226 21.36 13.58 -15.31
CA PHE A 226 21.84 13.40 -16.68
C PHE A 226 20.74 13.50 -17.75
N ILE A 227 19.46 13.51 -17.35
CA ILE A 227 18.30 13.60 -18.25
C ILE A 227 17.88 15.06 -18.30
N PHE A 228 17.87 15.66 -19.50
CA PHE A 228 17.47 17.06 -19.67
C PHE A 228 16.11 17.17 -20.35
N ASN A 229 15.14 17.72 -19.63
CA ASN A 229 13.89 18.28 -20.16
C ASN A 229 12.95 17.25 -20.85
N ASP A 230 12.94 16.00 -20.37
CA ASP A 230 12.01 14.95 -20.84
C ASP A 230 11.19 14.40 -19.67
N THR A 231 9.99 14.96 -19.51
CA THR A 231 9.04 14.57 -18.45
C THR A 231 8.57 13.12 -18.56
N VAL A 232 8.53 12.53 -19.76
CA VAL A 232 8.10 11.14 -19.94
C VAL A 232 9.16 10.20 -19.37
N ILE A 233 10.43 10.48 -19.64
CA ILE A 233 11.55 9.71 -19.06
C ILE A 233 11.60 9.86 -17.55
N GLU A 234 11.37 11.07 -17.03
CA GLU A 234 11.29 11.33 -15.59
C GLU A 234 10.22 10.46 -14.90
N ILE A 235 8.99 10.47 -15.43
CA ILE A 235 7.89 9.65 -14.92
C ILE A 235 8.23 8.17 -15.04
N ALA A 236 8.65 7.71 -16.22
CA ALA A 236 8.98 6.31 -16.46
C ALA A 236 10.09 5.81 -15.53
N LEU A 237 11.10 6.63 -15.22
CA LEU A 237 12.15 6.30 -14.28
C LEU A 237 11.62 6.17 -12.85
N THR A 238 10.75 7.09 -12.39
CA THR A 238 10.16 6.97 -11.04
C THR A 238 9.35 5.69 -10.88
N VAL A 239 8.58 5.32 -11.91
CA VAL A 239 7.85 4.05 -11.95
C VAL A 239 8.84 2.88 -11.94
N ALA A 240 9.80 2.85 -12.86
CA ALA A 240 10.76 1.74 -12.94
C ALA A 240 11.52 1.52 -11.63
N VAL A 241 12.00 2.61 -11.00
CA VAL A 241 12.77 2.54 -9.75
C VAL A 241 11.89 2.11 -8.58
N SER A 242 10.60 2.48 -8.52
CA SER A 242 9.71 2.02 -7.44
C SER A 242 9.52 0.50 -7.47
N TYR A 243 9.28 -0.08 -8.65
CA TYR A 243 9.16 -1.54 -8.81
C TYR A 243 10.50 -2.26 -8.57
N ILE A 244 11.60 -1.76 -9.16
CA ILE A 244 12.92 -2.39 -8.98
C ILE A 244 13.34 -2.36 -7.52
N ALA A 245 13.15 -1.22 -6.83
CA ALA A 245 13.48 -1.11 -5.41
C ALA A 245 12.63 -2.04 -4.56
N PHE A 246 11.33 -2.16 -4.83
CA PHE A 246 10.42 -3.05 -4.11
C PHE A 246 10.87 -4.51 -4.20
N PHE A 247 11.02 -5.04 -5.41
CA PHE A 247 11.37 -6.45 -5.62
C PHE A 247 12.80 -6.76 -5.21
N THR A 248 13.75 -5.83 -5.41
CA THR A 248 15.13 -6.04 -4.94
C THR A 248 15.18 -6.11 -3.42
N ALA A 249 14.43 -5.24 -2.72
CA ALA A 249 14.33 -5.29 -1.27
C ALA A 249 13.70 -6.59 -0.79
N GLN A 250 12.58 -6.99 -1.38
CA GLN A 250 11.80 -8.14 -0.92
C GLN A 250 12.44 -9.49 -1.27
N ASP A 251 12.87 -9.67 -2.52
CA ASP A 251 13.33 -10.97 -3.03
C ASP A 251 14.84 -11.18 -2.86
N ALA A 252 15.65 -10.12 -3.03
CA ALA A 252 17.11 -10.26 -3.00
C ALA A 252 17.71 -9.95 -1.63
N ALA A 253 17.15 -8.98 -0.89
CA ALA A 253 17.70 -8.55 0.40
C ALA A 253 16.92 -9.07 1.62
N GLU A 254 15.78 -9.73 1.41
CA GLU A 254 14.85 -10.18 2.47
C GLU A 254 14.48 -9.04 3.46
N VAL A 255 14.38 -7.80 2.94
CA VAL A 255 13.96 -6.63 3.71
C VAL A 255 12.56 -6.17 3.27
N SER A 256 11.97 -5.21 4.00
CA SER A 256 10.62 -4.73 3.68
C SER A 256 10.61 -3.91 2.39
N GLY A 257 10.03 -4.47 1.32
CA GLY A 257 9.79 -3.75 0.06
C GLY A 257 8.90 -2.52 0.27
N VAL A 258 7.91 -2.62 1.16
CA VAL A 258 6.99 -1.52 1.52
C VAL A 258 7.76 -0.33 2.11
N LEU A 259 8.59 -0.57 3.14
CA LEU A 259 9.42 0.48 3.75
C LEU A 259 10.47 1.03 2.78
N THR A 260 10.98 0.20 1.88
CA THR A 260 11.96 0.61 0.85
C THR A 260 11.34 1.62 -0.11
N VAL A 261 10.18 1.30 -0.69
CA VAL A 261 9.47 2.20 -1.61
C VAL A 261 8.98 3.45 -0.90
N MET A 262 8.53 3.32 0.34
CA MET A 262 8.15 4.47 1.15
C MET A 262 9.33 5.43 1.36
N THR A 263 10.49 4.90 1.75
CA THR A 263 11.71 5.69 1.94
C THR A 263 12.16 6.33 0.62
N LEU A 264 12.09 5.59 -0.48
CA LEU A 264 12.33 6.09 -1.83
C LEU A 264 11.39 7.27 -2.16
N GLY A 265 10.09 7.12 -1.98
CA GLY A 265 9.10 8.17 -2.27
C GLY A 265 9.28 9.41 -1.39
N MET A 266 9.57 9.24 -0.09
CA MET A 266 9.89 10.35 0.82
C MET A 266 11.19 11.06 0.43
N PHE A 267 12.20 10.31 -0.01
CA PHE A 267 13.44 10.88 -0.55
C PHE A 267 13.15 11.70 -1.81
N TYR A 268 12.36 11.15 -2.73
CA TYR A 268 11.89 11.87 -3.90
C TYR A 268 11.12 13.13 -3.52
N ALA A 269 10.18 13.08 -2.58
CA ALA A 269 9.48 14.28 -2.11
C ALA A 269 10.46 15.37 -1.63
N ALA A 270 11.51 14.96 -0.88
CA ALA A 270 12.54 15.86 -0.36
C ALA A 270 13.41 16.52 -1.45
N PHE A 271 13.78 15.75 -2.49
CA PHE A 271 14.69 16.19 -3.54
C PHE A 271 13.99 16.64 -4.82
N ALA A 272 12.69 16.38 -4.99
CA ALA A 272 11.93 16.68 -6.20
C ALA A 272 11.91 18.16 -6.53
N ARG A 273 11.81 19.03 -5.51
CA ARG A 273 11.86 20.49 -5.70
C ARG A 273 13.20 21.00 -6.27
N THR A 274 14.27 20.23 -6.08
CA THR A 274 15.61 20.54 -6.59
C THR A 274 15.97 19.77 -7.85
N ALA A 275 15.41 18.57 -8.04
CA ALA A 275 15.71 17.67 -9.14
C ALA A 275 14.83 17.91 -10.37
N PHE A 276 13.54 18.22 -10.19
CA PHE A 276 12.60 18.46 -11.29
C PHE A 276 12.36 19.97 -11.45
N LYS A 277 12.74 20.55 -12.60
CA LYS A 277 12.51 21.97 -12.92
C LYS A 277 11.31 22.10 -13.87
N GLY A 278 10.38 23.02 -13.59
CA GLY A 278 9.28 23.37 -14.50
C GLY A 278 8.04 22.46 -14.41
N ASP A 279 7.39 22.20 -15.55
CA ASP A 279 6.09 21.50 -15.68
C ASP A 279 6.14 20.00 -15.35
N GLY A 280 7.34 19.41 -15.25
CA GLY A 280 7.54 17.98 -14.96
C GLY A 280 6.99 17.55 -13.60
N GLN A 281 7.09 18.41 -12.58
CA GLN A 281 6.59 18.10 -11.24
C GLN A 281 5.06 17.98 -11.20
N GLN A 282 4.36 18.86 -11.92
CA GLN A 282 2.89 18.86 -11.95
C GLN A 282 2.37 17.68 -12.78
N SER A 283 3.05 17.35 -13.88
CA SER A 283 2.74 16.18 -14.71
C SER A 283 2.95 14.88 -13.95
N LEU A 284 4.06 14.75 -13.21
CA LEU A 284 4.35 13.62 -12.34
C LEU A 284 3.28 13.48 -11.24
N HIS A 285 2.92 14.58 -10.58
CA HIS A 285 1.87 14.61 -9.56
C HIS A 285 0.51 14.15 -10.10
N HIS A 286 0.10 14.66 -11.27
CA HIS A 286 -1.15 14.24 -11.92
C HIS A 286 -1.12 12.78 -12.37
N PHE A 287 -0.01 12.30 -12.92
CA PHE A 287 0.14 10.92 -13.35
C PHE A 287 -0.05 9.95 -12.18
N TRP A 288 0.61 10.22 -11.05
CA TRP A 288 0.49 9.38 -9.86
C TRP A 288 -0.91 9.45 -9.24
N GLN A 289 -1.56 10.61 -9.21
CA GLN A 289 -2.96 10.75 -8.76
C GLN A 289 -3.99 10.02 -9.64
N VAL A 290 -3.68 9.75 -10.90
CA VAL A 290 -4.56 8.97 -11.79
C VAL A 290 -4.35 7.46 -11.57
N LEU A 291 -3.17 7.06 -11.10
CA LEU A 291 -2.85 5.66 -10.79
C LEU A 291 -3.40 5.21 -9.42
N SER A 292 -3.64 6.15 -8.49
CA SER A 292 -4.24 5.88 -7.16
C SER A 292 -5.77 5.96 -7.15
#